data_AF-A0A7G4A3A6-F1
#
_entry.id   AF-A0A7G4A3A6-F1
#
_cell.length_a   1.000
_cell.length_b   1.000
_cell.length_c   1.000
_cell.angle_alpha   90.00
_cell.angle_beta   90.00
_cell.angle_gamma   90.00
#
_symmetry.space_group_name_H-M   'P 1'
#
loop_
_entity.id
_entity.type
_entity.pdbx_description
1 polymer ?
#
loop_
_entity_poly.entity_id
_entity_poly.type
_entity_poly.pdbx_seq_one_letter_code
_entity_poly.pdbx_strand_id
1 'polypeptide(L)'
;MPASGIKISRLVFLGDSLSDRGTFDKRLLFGFIPLADLYEIGYDAPRGRFTNGFVWGDYFVTAVIEQFEIDYARRKLRLPRDARGNADVADAILANDLHLQKKNKRAFSLNNDKHILYKGTRFARFYCEAGLTSSDYKKKFTFNLKDEIARLIVANLEEKRKQLSADDKKYKISAQEKAETLIVEWSGANDLLTVNSEPTFLAADDAVNARIENLEILIQQGYRNFVLLNLPDLSLTPRFQAKGKKDQDKAAQCSVYFNKQLAAKVQHVIKKYQGLNSPLNLSIFDVSTPFQEMYEHSEEYGFDKSKLKLPYVDSEEFKQSQKNPVNQKENISPADGYMFWDDIHPTMDTHTWLAVKFKEAYHKMFTFIHPTSVRRCCKEAEDAIGKSSSTPYAHLPEDVVKIIRSLHADAMNLGKSLCASRREKGELLKQFIFNLECQSGNLQEIDAFIKTFTQDVEKMKIIKHNNSLFDFFGCKKTTYPEDYISKLGQVVAENLYAQRQLAS
;
A
#
# COMPACT_ATOMS: atom_id res chain seq x y z
N MET A 1 21.23 28.71 -15.35
CA MET A 1 20.75 27.32 -15.29
C MET A 1 20.37 27.04 -13.86
N PRO A 2 19.15 26.55 -13.52
CA PRO A 2 18.91 26.14 -12.14
C PRO A 2 19.91 25.02 -11.83
N ALA A 3 20.58 25.09 -10.67
CA ALA A 3 21.47 24.04 -10.21
C ALA A 3 20.74 22.70 -10.34
N SER A 4 21.28 21.76 -11.11
CA SER A 4 20.59 20.51 -11.39
C SER A 4 20.32 19.79 -10.07
N GLY A 5 19.06 19.64 -9.68
CA GLY A 5 18.67 18.97 -8.45
C GLY A 5 19.20 17.54 -8.40
N ILE A 6 19.29 16.99 -7.19
CA ILE A 6 19.78 15.62 -6.96
C ILE A 6 18.84 14.65 -7.67
N LYS A 7 19.37 13.82 -8.57
CA LYS A 7 18.57 12.88 -9.36
C LYS A 7 18.12 11.71 -8.49
N ILE A 8 16.80 11.49 -8.43
CA ILE A 8 16.19 10.38 -7.70
C ILE A 8 15.37 9.53 -8.67
N SER A 9 15.74 8.27 -8.86
CA SER A 9 15.05 7.31 -9.74
C SER A 9 14.20 6.29 -8.98
N ARG A 10 14.41 6.15 -7.66
CA ARG A 10 13.73 5.18 -6.78
C ARG A 10 13.42 5.79 -5.41
N LEU A 11 12.37 5.27 -4.78
CA LEU A 11 11.98 5.60 -3.42
C LEU A 11 11.97 4.37 -2.53
N VAL A 12 12.41 4.54 -1.28
CA VAL A 12 12.31 3.52 -0.23
C VAL A 12 11.75 4.19 1.02
N PHE A 13 10.69 3.63 1.58
CA PHE A 13 10.09 4.05 2.84
C PHE A 13 10.38 3.00 3.91
N LEU A 14 10.85 3.48 5.07
CA LEU A 14 11.03 2.71 6.30
C LEU A 14 10.22 3.41 7.38
N GLY A 15 9.41 2.68 8.15
CA GLY A 15 8.61 3.35 9.17
C GLY A 15 7.52 2.51 9.80
N ASP A 16 6.61 3.20 10.47
CA ASP A 16 5.51 2.60 11.23
C ASP A 16 4.15 2.72 10.51
N SER A 17 3.06 2.70 11.29
CA SER A 17 1.67 2.81 10.83
C SER A 17 1.40 4.06 10.01
N LEU A 18 2.11 5.17 10.25
CA LEU A 18 1.93 6.42 9.51
C LEU A 18 2.34 6.29 8.04
N SER A 19 3.13 5.26 7.69
CA SER A 19 3.57 4.97 6.32
C SER A 19 3.20 3.55 5.87
N ASP A 20 2.53 2.76 6.70
CA ASP A 20 2.10 1.40 6.37
C ASP A 20 0.92 1.43 5.38
N ARG A 21 1.01 0.57 4.36
CA ARG A 21 0.05 0.45 3.26
C ARG A 21 -0.82 -0.81 3.38
N GLY A 22 -0.87 -1.42 4.56
CA GLY A 22 -1.57 -2.67 4.85
C GLY A 22 -0.68 -3.90 4.97
N THR A 23 0.60 -3.71 5.35
CA THR A 23 1.54 -4.80 5.61
C THR A 23 1.22 -5.51 6.92
N PHE A 24 0.90 -4.75 7.98
CA PHE A 24 0.54 -5.30 9.29
C PHE A 24 -0.75 -6.13 9.23
N ASP A 25 -1.77 -5.62 8.56
CA ASP A 25 -3.06 -6.30 8.33
C ASP A 25 -2.89 -7.69 7.69
N LYS A 26 -1.93 -7.81 6.77
CA LYS A 26 -1.61 -9.07 6.08
C LYS A 26 -0.66 -9.99 6.87
N ARG A 27 -0.19 -9.60 8.05
CA ARG A 27 0.81 -10.36 8.82
C ARG A 27 0.13 -11.47 9.62
N LEU A 28 0.69 -12.67 9.54
CA LEU A 28 0.29 -13.81 10.36
C LEU A 28 1.33 -14.03 11.47
N LEU A 29 0.93 -13.92 12.73
CA LEU A 29 1.71 -14.37 13.88
C LEU A 29 1.85 -15.90 13.82
N PHE A 30 3.07 -16.40 14.00
CA PHE A 30 3.46 -17.81 13.79
C PHE A 30 3.14 -18.39 12.41
N GLY A 31 2.78 -17.55 11.43
CA GLY A 31 2.41 -17.98 10.08
C GLY A 31 0.96 -18.45 9.93
N PHE A 32 0.12 -18.37 10.96
CA PHE A 32 -1.28 -18.80 10.89
C PHE A 32 -2.29 -17.98 11.71
N ILE A 33 -1.86 -17.10 12.63
CA ILE A 33 -2.78 -16.24 13.41
C ILE A 33 -2.79 -14.84 12.79
N PRO A 34 -3.89 -14.37 12.18
CA PRO A 34 -3.96 -13.01 11.65
C PRO A 34 -3.76 -11.96 12.75
N LEU A 35 -2.77 -11.09 12.58
CA LEU A 35 -2.51 -10.00 13.53
C LEU A 35 -3.59 -8.92 13.48
N ALA A 36 -4.31 -8.80 12.36
CA ALA A 36 -5.48 -7.94 12.21
C ALA A 36 -6.61 -8.28 13.18
N ASP A 37 -6.70 -9.52 13.68
CA ASP A 37 -7.73 -9.94 14.64
C ASP A 37 -7.34 -9.62 16.11
N LEU A 38 -6.05 -9.39 16.36
CA LEU A 38 -5.48 -9.14 17.70
C LEU A 38 -5.43 -7.65 18.05
N TYR A 39 -5.38 -6.81 17.04
CA TYR A 39 -5.46 -5.35 17.15
C TYR A 39 -6.84 -4.98 16.62
N GLU A 40 -7.72 -4.35 17.42
CA GLU A 40 -9.10 -3.96 17.08
C GLU A 40 -9.17 -2.93 15.91
N ILE A 41 -8.59 -3.24 14.76
CA ILE A 41 -8.46 -2.36 13.59
C ILE A 41 -9.11 -3.02 12.36
N GLY A 42 -9.60 -4.26 12.49
CA GLY A 42 -10.10 -5.06 11.37
C GLY A 42 -11.43 -4.62 10.72
N TYR A 43 -12.22 -3.75 11.33
CA TYR A 43 -13.52 -3.33 10.76
C TYR A 43 -13.57 -1.89 10.26
N ASP A 44 -12.76 -1.00 10.82
CA ASP A 44 -12.95 0.44 10.61
C ASP A 44 -11.96 1.04 9.60
N ALA A 45 -10.79 0.42 9.41
CA ALA A 45 -9.68 0.92 8.61
C ALA A 45 -9.71 0.42 7.14
N PRO A 46 -10.20 1.21 6.17
CA PRO A 46 -10.29 0.76 4.78
C PRO A 46 -8.90 0.44 4.20
N ARG A 47 -8.80 -0.68 3.48
CA ARG A 47 -7.58 -1.15 2.80
C ARG A 47 -6.40 -1.47 3.74
N GLY A 48 -6.68 -1.79 5.01
CA GLY A 48 -5.69 -2.24 6.00
C GLY A 48 -4.71 -1.15 6.47
N ARG A 49 -5.01 0.12 6.21
CA ARG A 49 -4.18 1.27 6.61
C ARG A 49 -4.73 1.89 7.89
N PHE A 50 -3.87 2.42 8.74
CA PHE A 50 -4.25 3.02 10.03
C PHE A 50 -4.76 4.46 9.83
N THR A 51 -5.75 4.59 8.95
CA THR A 51 -6.41 5.85 8.55
C THR A 51 -7.67 5.52 7.75
N ASN A 52 -8.49 6.51 7.40
CA ASN A 52 -9.71 6.31 6.61
C ASN A 52 -9.51 6.22 5.08
N GLY A 53 -8.29 5.96 4.62
CA GLY A 53 -7.97 5.87 3.20
C GLY A 53 -6.49 5.65 2.93
N PHE A 54 -5.87 6.54 2.17
CA PHE A 54 -4.46 6.42 1.79
C PHE A 54 -3.54 7.18 2.77
N VAL A 55 -2.31 6.68 2.97
CA VAL A 55 -1.31 7.34 3.82
C VAL A 55 -0.50 8.36 3.00
N TRP A 56 0.19 9.28 3.66
CA TRP A 56 0.94 10.36 2.98
C TRP A 56 1.92 9.86 1.91
N GLY A 57 2.56 8.70 2.14
CA GLY A 57 3.47 8.07 1.18
C GLY A 57 2.78 7.62 -0.12
N ASP A 58 1.50 7.20 -0.06
CA ASP A 58 0.68 6.94 -1.26
C ASP A 58 0.57 8.23 -2.10
N TYR A 59 0.17 9.33 -1.47
CA TYR A 59 -0.06 10.62 -2.12
C TYR A 59 1.22 11.20 -2.71
N PHE A 60 2.31 11.21 -1.95
CA PHE A 60 3.58 11.75 -2.40
C PHE A 60 4.11 11.01 -3.63
N VAL A 61 4.14 9.67 -3.59
CA VAL A 61 4.64 8.87 -4.72
C VAL A 61 3.74 9.02 -5.95
N THR A 62 2.42 9.05 -5.75
CA THR A 62 1.45 9.26 -6.83
C THR A 62 1.64 10.62 -7.48
N ALA A 63 1.81 11.68 -6.69
CA ALA A 63 2.06 13.03 -7.19
C ALA A 63 3.36 13.15 -7.99
N VAL A 64 4.40 12.37 -7.65
CA VAL A 64 5.64 12.28 -8.44
C VAL A 64 5.39 11.56 -9.77
N ILE A 65 4.64 10.46 -9.75
CA ILE A 65 4.29 9.70 -10.96
C ILE A 65 3.40 10.52 -11.90
N GLU A 66 2.42 11.24 -11.37
CA GLU A 66 1.57 12.17 -12.13
C GLU A 66 2.43 13.20 -12.87
N GLN A 67 3.45 13.75 -12.22
CA GLN A 67 4.38 14.68 -12.86
C GLN A 67 5.11 14.03 -14.05
N PHE A 68 5.47 12.75 -13.98
CA PHE A 68 6.08 12.04 -15.11
C PHE A 68 5.13 11.93 -16.31
N GLU A 69 3.84 11.68 -16.07
CA GLU A 69 2.84 11.59 -17.14
C GLU A 69 2.52 12.97 -17.74
N ILE A 70 2.40 14.01 -16.90
CA ILE A 70 2.28 15.41 -17.34
C ILE A 70 3.46 15.81 -18.22
N ASP A 71 4.69 15.53 -17.78
CA ASP A 71 5.90 15.86 -18.55
C ASP A 71 5.99 15.04 -19.84
N TYR A 72 5.55 13.78 -19.83
CA TYR A 72 5.48 12.95 -21.03
C TYR A 72 4.48 13.51 -22.05
N ALA A 73 3.25 13.82 -21.62
CA ALA A 73 2.21 14.40 -22.47
C ALA A 73 2.68 15.74 -23.06
N ARG A 74 3.24 16.62 -22.23
CA ARG A 74 3.77 17.92 -22.66
C ARG A 74 4.86 17.79 -23.71
N ARG A 75 5.83 16.89 -23.50
CA ARG A 75 6.91 16.65 -24.48
C ARG A 75 6.38 16.07 -25.78
N LYS A 76 5.44 15.11 -25.70
CA LYS A 76 4.84 14.47 -26.89
C LYS A 76 4.10 15.48 -27.76
N LEU A 77 3.41 16.43 -27.13
CA LEU A 77 2.61 17.47 -27.82
C LEU A 77 3.39 18.76 -28.09
N ARG A 78 4.64 18.87 -27.63
CA ARG A 78 5.50 20.07 -27.75
C ARG A 78 4.85 21.34 -27.19
N LEU A 79 4.14 21.20 -26.08
CA LEU A 79 3.38 22.30 -25.48
C LEU A 79 4.26 23.21 -24.61
N PRO A 80 4.04 24.53 -24.62
CA PRO A 80 4.77 25.48 -23.78
C PRO A 80 4.42 25.31 -22.29
N ARG A 81 5.23 25.91 -21.40
CA ARG A 81 4.99 25.98 -19.95
C ARG A 81 4.27 27.28 -19.56
N ASP A 82 3.09 27.47 -20.13
CA ASP A 82 2.18 28.58 -19.81
C ASP A 82 0.77 28.05 -19.51
N ALA A 83 -0.17 28.94 -19.19
CA ALA A 83 -1.54 28.58 -18.83
C ALA A 83 -2.25 27.78 -19.94
N ARG A 84 -2.04 28.16 -21.21
CA ARG A 84 -2.67 27.49 -22.35
C ARG A 84 -2.10 26.09 -22.57
N GLY A 85 -0.77 25.95 -22.57
CA GLY A 85 -0.11 24.66 -22.65
C GLY A 85 -0.44 23.74 -21.48
N ASN A 86 -0.72 24.29 -20.29
CA ASN A 86 -1.23 23.50 -19.16
C ASN A 86 -2.64 22.96 -19.40
N ALA A 87 -3.55 23.78 -19.93
CA ALA A 87 -4.89 23.34 -20.31
C ALA A 87 -4.84 22.26 -21.39
N ASP A 88 -4.03 22.47 -22.45
CA ASP A 88 -3.85 21.49 -23.53
C ASP A 88 -3.27 20.15 -23.03
N VAL A 89 -2.37 20.17 -22.04
CA VAL A 89 -1.87 18.94 -21.40
C VAL A 89 -2.97 18.24 -20.60
N ALA A 90 -3.77 18.99 -19.84
CA ALA A 90 -4.89 18.43 -19.08
C ALA A 90 -5.91 17.78 -20.01
N ASP A 91 -6.31 18.47 -21.08
CA ASP A 91 -7.22 17.95 -22.10
C ASP A 91 -6.67 16.68 -22.76
N ALA A 92 -5.37 16.64 -23.07
CA ALA A 92 -4.75 15.45 -23.65
C ALA A 92 -4.72 14.25 -22.69
N ILE A 93 -4.56 14.49 -21.39
CA ILE A 93 -4.62 13.45 -20.37
C ILE A 93 -6.06 12.95 -20.23
N LEU A 94 -7.04 13.85 -20.14
CA LEU A 94 -8.47 13.52 -20.03
C LEU A 94 -9.02 12.84 -21.29
N ALA A 95 -8.68 13.30 -22.48
CA ALA A 95 -9.12 12.69 -23.73
C ALA A 95 -8.54 11.29 -23.96
N ASN A 96 -7.37 11.01 -23.37
CA ASN A 96 -6.71 9.72 -23.44
C ASN A 96 -7.03 8.82 -22.22
N ASP A 97 -7.97 9.23 -21.36
CA ASP A 97 -8.28 8.61 -20.07
C ASP A 97 -8.59 7.11 -20.21
N LEU A 98 -9.36 6.68 -21.21
CA LEU A 98 -9.63 5.26 -21.46
C LEU A 98 -8.38 4.42 -21.78
N HIS A 99 -7.40 4.98 -22.50
CA HIS A 99 -6.14 4.29 -22.81
C HIS A 99 -5.14 4.40 -21.65
N LEU A 100 -5.12 5.53 -20.95
CA LEU A 100 -4.35 5.75 -19.72
C LEU A 100 -4.81 4.82 -18.60
N GLN A 101 -6.12 4.68 -18.35
CA GLN A 101 -6.68 3.73 -17.40
C GLN A 101 -6.26 2.29 -17.72
N LYS A 102 -6.34 1.86 -18.99
CA LYS A 102 -5.89 0.52 -19.42
C LYS A 102 -4.39 0.31 -19.22
N LYS A 103 -3.57 1.34 -19.47
CA LYS A 103 -2.11 1.29 -19.29
C LYS A 103 -1.72 1.34 -17.82
N ASN A 104 -2.39 2.17 -17.02
CA ASN A 104 -2.13 2.39 -15.60
C ASN A 104 -2.55 1.18 -14.76
N LYS A 105 -3.68 0.52 -15.04
CA LYS A 105 -4.14 -0.68 -14.31
C LYS A 105 -3.10 -1.82 -14.23
N ARG A 106 -2.18 -1.93 -15.20
CA ARG A 106 -1.09 -2.92 -15.22
C ARG A 106 0.27 -2.36 -14.83
N ALA A 107 0.40 -1.03 -14.82
CA ALA A 107 1.67 -0.33 -14.64
C ALA A 107 1.83 0.30 -13.26
N PHE A 108 0.71 0.57 -12.57
CA PHE A 108 0.58 1.38 -11.37
C PHE A 108 -0.60 0.84 -10.54
N SER A 109 -0.34 0.47 -9.29
CA SER A 109 -1.35 -0.01 -8.36
C SER A 109 -1.01 0.45 -6.95
N LEU A 110 -1.98 0.98 -6.23
CA LEU A 110 -1.86 1.32 -4.81
C LEU A 110 -2.26 0.15 -3.89
N ASN A 111 -2.74 -0.95 -4.47
CA ASN A 111 -3.26 -2.12 -3.74
C ASN A 111 -2.14 -3.04 -3.23
N ASN A 112 -0.93 -2.92 -3.77
CA ASN A 112 0.24 -3.62 -3.22
C ASN A 112 0.77 -2.81 -2.02
N ASP A 113 0.90 -3.49 -0.88
CA ASP A 113 1.37 -2.93 0.40
C ASP A 113 2.88 -2.64 0.39
N LYS A 114 3.65 -3.39 -0.40
CA LYS A 114 5.13 -3.32 -0.38
C LYS A 114 5.70 -2.46 -1.50
N HIS A 115 4.95 -2.24 -2.58
CA HIS A 115 5.48 -1.64 -3.80
C HIS A 115 4.50 -0.73 -4.52
N ILE A 116 5.02 0.36 -5.08
CA ILE A 116 4.35 1.10 -6.15
C ILE A 116 5.16 0.94 -7.43
N LEU A 117 4.48 0.53 -8.49
CA LEU A 117 5.07 0.35 -9.82
C LEU A 117 4.81 1.58 -10.68
N TYR A 118 5.75 1.88 -11.57
CA TYR A 118 5.57 2.80 -12.69
C TYR A 118 5.97 2.09 -13.97
N LYS A 119 5.03 1.95 -14.91
CA LYS A 119 5.23 1.21 -16.18
C LYS A 119 5.79 -0.20 -15.94
N GLY A 120 5.24 -0.87 -14.92
CA GLY A 120 5.66 -2.20 -14.50
C GLY A 120 6.97 -2.24 -13.72
N THR A 121 7.70 -1.13 -13.61
CA THR A 121 8.99 -1.07 -12.93
C THR A 121 8.81 -0.58 -11.50
N ARG A 122 9.45 -1.21 -10.51
CA ARG A 122 9.29 -0.90 -9.08
C ARG A 122 9.82 0.49 -8.70
N PHE A 123 8.94 1.48 -8.61
CA PHE A 123 9.35 2.85 -8.35
C PHE A 123 9.56 3.14 -6.87
N ALA A 124 8.62 2.69 -6.02
CA ALA A 124 8.71 2.83 -4.57
C ALA A 124 8.63 1.47 -3.87
N ARG A 125 9.39 1.32 -2.78
CA ARG A 125 9.40 0.16 -1.89
C ARG A 125 9.02 0.61 -0.49
N PHE A 126 8.13 -0.11 0.17
CA PHE A 126 7.67 0.16 1.52
C PHE A 126 8.07 -0.98 2.44
N TYR A 127 8.85 -0.65 3.46
CA TYR A 127 9.22 -1.52 4.56
C TYR A 127 8.66 -0.89 5.84
N CYS A 128 7.35 -0.65 5.82
CA CYS A 128 6.61 -0.02 6.90
C CYS A 128 5.68 -1.05 7.53
N GLU A 129 5.47 -0.97 8.84
CA GLU A 129 4.56 -1.86 9.54
C GLU A 129 4.02 -1.17 10.78
N ALA A 130 2.72 -1.28 11.01
CA ALA A 130 2.13 -0.75 12.22
C ALA A 130 2.74 -1.33 13.50
N GLY A 131 2.82 -0.49 14.53
CA GLY A 131 3.49 -0.81 15.79
C GLY A 131 5.01 -0.84 15.72
N LEU A 132 5.64 -0.67 14.54
CA LEU A 132 7.09 -0.73 14.40
C LEU A 132 7.79 0.27 15.32
N THR A 133 8.74 -0.24 16.11
CA THR A 133 9.64 0.57 16.93
C THR A 133 10.96 0.83 16.20
N SER A 134 11.61 1.93 16.54
CA SER A 134 12.97 2.21 16.07
C SER A 134 13.96 1.26 16.72
N SER A 135 13.89 1.11 18.05
CA SER A 135 14.75 0.22 18.82
C SER A 135 14.22 -1.22 18.85
N ASP A 136 15.13 -2.17 19.10
CA ASP A 136 14.76 -3.55 19.41
C ASP A 136 14.43 -3.71 20.90
N TYR A 137 13.14 -3.84 21.20
CA TYR A 137 12.66 -4.08 22.57
C TYR A 137 12.51 -5.56 22.93
N LYS A 138 12.73 -6.51 22.00
CA LYS A 138 12.59 -7.96 22.27
C LYS A 138 13.56 -8.48 23.33
N LYS A 139 14.63 -7.72 23.59
CA LYS A 139 15.66 -8.02 24.61
C LYS A 139 15.51 -7.21 25.90
N LYS A 140 14.51 -6.34 26.00
CA LYS A 140 14.28 -5.44 27.14
C LYS A 140 13.04 -5.87 27.92
N PHE A 141 13.26 -6.41 29.12
CA PHE A 141 12.19 -6.86 30.01
C PHE A 141 11.41 -5.68 30.63
N THR A 142 10.09 -5.81 30.75
CA THR A 142 9.23 -4.95 31.58
C THR A 142 8.29 -5.76 32.45
N PHE A 143 7.95 -5.22 33.63
CA PHE A 143 6.97 -5.82 34.53
C PHE A 143 5.51 -5.55 34.09
N ASN A 144 5.28 -4.68 33.10
CA ASN A 144 3.96 -4.47 32.51
C ASN A 144 3.68 -5.55 31.45
N LEU A 145 2.76 -6.47 31.78
CA LEU A 145 2.42 -7.61 30.93
C LEU A 145 1.89 -7.22 29.54
N LYS A 146 1.14 -6.12 29.43
CA LYS A 146 0.62 -5.63 28.13
C LYS A 146 1.77 -5.14 27.24
N ASP A 147 2.67 -4.35 27.82
CA ASP A 147 3.83 -3.80 27.10
C ASP A 147 4.79 -4.93 26.69
N GLU A 148 5.00 -5.93 27.56
CA GLU A 148 5.87 -7.09 27.27
C GLU A 148 5.34 -7.90 26.07
N ILE A 149 4.03 -8.13 25.99
CA ILE A 149 3.41 -8.81 24.83
C ILE A 149 3.57 -7.97 23.56
N ALA A 150 3.33 -6.65 23.64
CA ALA A 150 3.53 -5.75 22.50
C ALA A 150 4.98 -5.78 21.99
N ARG A 151 5.97 -5.73 22.89
CA ARG A 151 7.42 -5.76 22.57
C ARG A 151 7.85 -7.03 21.83
N LEU A 152 7.19 -8.17 22.07
CA LEU A 152 7.49 -9.43 21.40
C LEU A 152 6.92 -9.51 19.98
N ILE A 153 5.81 -8.82 19.73
CA ILE A 153 5.05 -8.92 18.47
C ILE A 153 5.52 -7.86 17.46
N VAL A 154 5.83 -6.65 17.91
CA VAL A 154 6.16 -5.53 17.03
C VAL A 154 7.45 -5.80 16.23
N ALA A 155 7.43 -5.41 14.96
CA ALA A 155 8.65 -5.35 14.15
C ALA A 155 9.52 -4.16 14.62
N ASN A 156 10.81 -4.18 14.25
CA ASN A 156 11.69 -3.04 14.50
C ASN A 156 12.39 -2.55 13.23
N LEU A 157 12.94 -1.34 13.28
CA LEU A 157 13.60 -0.70 12.15
C LEU A 157 14.80 -1.52 11.64
N GLU A 158 15.52 -2.21 12.53
CA GLU A 158 16.64 -3.09 12.14
C GLU A 158 16.17 -4.24 11.26
N GLU A 159 15.05 -4.88 11.60
CA GLU A 159 14.43 -5.94 10.80
C GLU A 159 14.03 -5.43 9.40
N LYS A 160 13.44 -4.23 9.31
CA LYS A 160 13.08 -3.62 8.02
C LYS A 160 14.30 -3.24 7.18
N ARG A 161 15.36 -2.71 7.79
CA ARG A 161 16.65 -2.50 7.11
C ARG A 161 17.25 -3.81 6.59
N LYS A 162 17.18 -4.90 7.37
CA LYS A 162 17.63 -6.24 6.94
C LYS A 162 16.80 -6.76 5.76
N GLN A 163 15.48 -6.55 5.77
CA GLN A 163 14.61 -6.88 4.63
C GLN A 163 15.00 -6.09 3.37
N LEU A 164 15.24 -4.78 3.49
CA LEU A 164 15.77 -3.96 2.39
C LEU A 164 17.11 -4.50 1.87
N SER A 165 18.03 -4.86 2.77
CA SER A 165 19.33 -5.44 2.39
C SER A 165 19.20 -6.79 1.68
N ALA A 166 18.25 -7.62 2.11
CA ALA A 166 17.95 -8.91 1.50
C ALA A 166 17.34 -8.72 0.10
N ASP A 167 16.42 -7.77 -0.06
CA ASP A 167 15.85 -7.39 -1.34
C ASP A 167 16.91 -6.83 -2.28
N ASP A 168 17.80 -5.96 -1.79
CA ASP A 168 18.92 -5.45 -2.58
C ASP A 168 19.79 -6.57 -3.15
N LYS A 169 20.07 -7.59 -2.33
CA LYS A 169 20.82 -8.78 -2.76
C LYS A 169 20.02 -9.64 -3.73
N LYS A 170 18.75 -9.92 -3.42
CA LYS A 170 17.84 -10.74 -4.24
C LYS A 170 17.72 -10.18 -5.66
N TYR A 171 17.57 -8.86 -5.76
CA TYR A 171 17.33 -8.16 -7.01
C TYR A 171 18.60 -7.57 -7.63
N LYS A 172 19.75 -7.70 -6.97
CA LYS A 172 21.06 -7.25 -7.45
C LYS A 172 21.08 -5.74 -7.74
N ILE A 173 20.54 -4.96 -6.80
CA ILE A 173 20.47 -3.50 -6.87
C ILE A 173 21.89 -2.94 -6.98
N SER A 174 22.13 -2.16 -8.03
CA SER A 174 23.46 -1.63 -8.37
C SER A 174 23.87 -0.47 -7.46
N ALA A 175 25.17 -0.18 -7.40
CA ALA A 175 25.68 0.99 -6.65
C ALA A 175 25.09 2.31 -7.15
N GLN A 176 24.92 2.46 -8.47
CA GLN A 176 24.27 3.63 -9.06
C GLN A 176 22.80 3.74 -8.63
N GLU A 177 22.06 2.63 -8.67
CA GLU A 177 20.65 2.62 -8.26
C GLU A 177 20.48 3.00 -6.77
N LYS A 178 21.38 2.54 -5.89
CA LYS A 178 21.40 2.98 -4.49
C LYS A 178 21.71 4.47 -4.35
N ALA A 179 22.65 4.99 -5.14
CA ALA A 179 23.02 6.39 -5.15
C ALA A 179 21.92 7.31 -5.73
N GLU A 180 21.00 6.77 -6.53
CA GLU A 180 19.81 7.46 -7.07
C GLU A 180 18.51 7.08 -6.31
N THR A 181 18.61 6.32 -5.22
CA THR A 181 17.48 6.02 -4.34
C THR A 181 17.39 7.08 -3.25
N LEU A 182 16.19 7.59 -3.00
CA LEU A 182 15.87 8.36 -1.80
C LEU A 182 15.25 7.43 -0.74
N ILE A 183 15.92 7.34 0.41
CA ILE A 183 15.40 6.68 1.59
C ILE A 183 14.66 7.72 2.44
N VAL A 184 13.40 7.45 2.70
CA VAL A 184 12.53 8.24 3.59
C VAL A 184 12.24 7.38 4.81
N GLU A 185 12.59 7.87 5.99
CA GLU A 185 12.44 7.11 7.24
C GLU A 185 11.62 7.89 8.26
N TRP A 186 10.52 7.29 8.70
CA TRP A 186 9.65 7.83 9.74
C TRP A 186 9.26 6.77 10.77
N SER A 187 10.04 6.68 11.84
CA SER A 187 9.77 5.86 13.02
C SER A 187 10.11 6.60 14.32
N GLY A 188 9.68 6.02 15.44
CA GLY A 188 9.99 6.50 16.79
C GLY A 188 8.76 6.71 17.66
N ALA A 189 7.58 6.91 17.07
CA ALA A 189 6.37 7.16 17.84
C ALA A 189 6.01 5.95 18.73
N ASN A 190 6.09 4.73 18.21
CA ASN A 190 5.78 3.52 18.97
C ASN A 190 6.73 3.27 20.14
N ASP A 191 8.00 3.69 20.04
CA ASP A 191 8.96 3.64 21.14
C ASP A 191 8.47 4.47 22.34
N LEU A 192 7.71 5.56 22.11
CA LEU A 192 7.14 6.39 23.17
C LEU A 192 5.68 6.04 23.53
N LEU A 193 4.92 5.46 22.60
CA LEU A 193 3.45 5.33 22.71
C LEU A 193 2.94 3.91 22.93
N THR A 194 3.64 2.89 22.43
CA THR A 194 3.08 1.55 22.21
C THR A 194 3.76 0.50 23.07
N VAL A 195 5.09 0.57 23.20
CA VAL A 195 5.88 -0.43 23.95
C VAL A 195 6.34 0.05 25.32
N ASN A 196 5.88 1.23 25.74
CA ASN A 196 6.13 1.80 27.06
C ASN A 196 4.82 2.40 27.59
N SER A 197 4.58 2.24 28.89
CA SER A 197 3.40 2.77 29.58
C SER A 197 3.26 4.29 29.51
N GLU A 198 4.39 4.99 29.35
CA GLU A 198 4.45 6.44 29.19
C GLU A 198 5.65 6.88 28.34
N PRO A 199 5.56 8.05 27.68
CA PRO A 199 6.69 8.67 26.99
C PRO A 199 7.82 8.99 27.98
N THR A 200 9.06 8.66 27.64
CA THR A 200 10.23 9.01 28.46
C THR A 200 11.39 9.50 27.59
N PHE A 201 12.28 10.32 28.17
CA PHE A 201 13.51 10.74 27.49
C PHE A 201 14.43 9.56 27.17
N LEU A 202 14.46 8.53 28.02
CA LEU A 202 15.24 7.31 27.76
C LEU A 202 14.73 6.57 26.52
N ALA A 203 13.41 6.38 26.39
CA ALA A 203 12.82 5.77 25.20
C ALA A 203 13.08 6.62 23.94
N ALA A 204 13.03 7.95 24.07
CA ALA A 204 13.39 8.85 22.97
C ALA A 204 14.86 8.71 22.55
N ASP A 205 15.80 8.63 23.50
CA ASP A 205 17.22 8.43 23.21
C ASP A 205 17.48 7.06 22.57
N ASP A 206 16.87 5.98 23.10
CA ASP A 206 16.93 4.64 22.53
C ASP A 206 16.48 4.65 21.06
N ALA A 207 15.32 5.24 20.79
CA ALA A 207 14.73 5.30 19.46
C ALA A 207 15.63 6.08 18.49
N VAL A 208 16.06 7.28 18.89
CA VAL A 208 16.96 8.12 18.09
C VAL A 208 18.30 7.43 17.84
N ASN A 209 18.88 6.73 18.82
CA ASN A 209 20.11 5.96 18.64
C ASN A 209 19.95 4.87 17.58
N ALA A 210 18.87 4.09 17.66
CA ALA A 210 18.61 3.02 16.71
C ALA A 210 18.35 3.54 15.28
N ARG A 211 17.67 4.69 15.13
CA ARG A 211 17.49 5.35 13.83
C ARG A 211 18.83 5.76 13.20
N ILE A 212 19.73 6.35 13.99
CA ILE A 212 21.05 6.77 13.53
C ILE A 212 21.94 5.57 13.17
N GLU A 213 21.89 4.49 13.95
CA GLU A 213 22.61 3.25 13.61
C GLU A 213 22.12 2.68 12.26
N ASN A 214 20.81 2.59 12.06
CA ASN A 214 20.25 2.10 10.80
C ASN A 214 20.65 3.00 9.60
N LEU A 215 20.60 4.33 9.77
CA LEU A 215 21.06 5.30 8.79
C LEU A 215 22.53 5.07 8.42
N GLU A 216 23.43 4.97 9.40
CA GLU A 216 24.87 4.79 9.14
C GLU A 216 25.16 3.48 8.39
N ILE A 217 24.45 2.40 8.73
CA ILE A 217 24.61 1.13 8.00
C ILE A 217 24.12 1.27 6.55
N LEU A 218 23.01 1.98 6.29
CA LEU A 218 22.54 2.22 4.93
C LEU A 218 23.53 3.08 4.12
N ILE A 219 24.16 4.07 4.77
CA ILE A 219 25.24 4.85 4.16
C ILE A 219 26.41 3.93 3.78
N GLN A 220 26.83 3.03 4.68
CA GLN A 220 27.88 2.05 4.40
C GLN A 220 27.50 1.08 3.26
N GLN A 221 26.22 0.78 3.09
CA GLN A 221 25.70 -0.06 2.00
C GLN A 221 25.60 0.64 0.62
N GLY A 222 25.93 1.93 0.55
CA GLY A 222 26.01 2.69 -0.70
C GLY A 222 24.86 3.67 -0.94
N TYR A 223 23.87 3.75 -0.05
CA TYR A 223 22.81 4.76 -0.15
C TYR A 223 23.36 6.15 0.19
N ARG A 224 22.84 7.18 -0.49
CA ARG A 224 23.37 8.56 -0.39
C ARG A 224 22.32 9.64 -0.18
N ASN A 225 21.03 9.34 -0.36
CA ASN A 225 19.97 10.33 -0.21
C ASN A 225 18.99 9.88 0.86
N PHE A 226 18.82 10.71 1.88
CA PHE A 226 18.06 10.40 3.08
C PHE A 226 17.23 11.61 3.51
N VAL A 227 15.98 11.33 3.84
CA VAL A 227 15.09 12.24 4.55
C VAL A 227 14.55 11.51 5.77
N LEU A 228 14.91 11.98 6.96
CA LEU A 228 14.39 11.46 8.22
C LEU A 228 13.28 12.39 8.69
N LEU A 229 12.15 11.84 9.11
CA LEU A 229 11.06 12.63 9.69
C LEU A 229 11.22 12.68 11.21
N ASN A 230 11.04 13.85 11.80
CA ASN A 230 10.95 13.97 13.26
C ASN A 230 9.54 13.59 13.75
N LEU A 231 9.22 13.80 15.03
CA LEU A 231 7.90 13.49 15.59
C LEU A 231 6.99 14.73 15.61
N PRO A 232 5.69 14.58 15.27
CA PRO A 232 4.68 15.54 15.68
C PRO A 232 4.64 15.68 17.22
N ASP A 233 4.08 16.77 17.73
CA ASP A 233 3.79 16.86 19.15
C ASP A 233 2.71 15.83 19.53
N LEU A 234 3.14 14.78 20.21
CA LEU A 234 2.27 13.68 20.62
C LEU A 234 1.18 14.13 21.61
N SER A 235 1.38 15.26 22.31
CA SER A 235 0.36 15.80 23.21
C SER A 235 -0.89 16.28 22.49
N LEU A 236 -0.80 16.59 21.19
CA LEU A 236 -1.93 17.03 20.36
C LEU A 236 -2.87 15.89 19.97
N THR A 237 -2.44 14.63 20.12
CA THR A 237 -3.27 13.46 19.80
C THR A 237 -4.48 13.36 20.75
N PRO A 238 -5.64 12.86 20.29
CA PRO A 238 -6.80 12.63 21.15
C PRO A 238 -6.46 11.80 22.41
N ARG A 239 -5.57 10.81 22.28
CA ARG A 239 -5.07 10.00 23.40
C ARG A 239 -4.54 10.82 24.56
N PHE A 240 -3.76 11.88 24.30
CA PHE A 240 -3.23 12.75 25.35
C PHE A 240 -4.16 13.91 25.68
N GLN A 241 -4.94 14.40 24.73
CA GLN A 241 -5.98 15.39 25.01
C GLN A 241 -7.04 14.86 25.99
N ALA A 242 -7.31 13.55 26.00
CA ALA A 242 -8.17 12.89 26.97
C ALA A 242 -7.52 12.68 28.35
N LYS A 243 -6.21 12.92 28.51
CA LYS A 243 -5.47 12.80 29.77
C LYS A 243 -5.29 14.15 30.48
N GLY A 244 -4.84 14.10 31.73
CA GLY A 244 -4.55 15.29 32.52
C GLY A 244 -3.33 16.07 32.02
N LYS A 245 -3.23 17.35 32.41
CA LYS A 245 -2.18 18.28 31.95
C LYS A 245 -0.75 17.76 32.15
N LYS A 246 -0.49 17.01 33.23
CA LYS A 246 0.81 16.38 33.49
C LYS A 246 1.23 15.42 32.37
N ASP A 247 0.32 14.59 31.88
CA ASP A 247 0.61 13.61 30.83
C ASP A 247 0.78 14.29 29.47
N GLN A 248 -0.04 15.32 29.20
CA GLN A 248 0.11 16.17 28.01
C GLN A 248 1.48 16.85 27.98
N ASP A 249 1.88 17.49 29.08
CA ASP A 249 3.17 18.18 29.18
C ASP A 249 4.34 17.20 29.03
N LYS A 250 4.22 16.00 29.60
CA LYS A 250 5.23 14.95 29.44
C LYS A 250 5.37 14.47 28.00
N ALA A 251 4.24 14.27 27.30
CA ALA A 251 4.24 13.89 25.88
C ALA A 251 4.86 14.99 24.99
N ALA A 252 4.48 16.25 25.23
CA ALA A 252 5.05 17.40 24.52
C ALA A 252 6.56 17.51 24.75
N GLN A 253 7.01 17.43 26.00
CA GLN A 253 8.43 17.49 26.36
C GLN A 253 9.23 16.35 25.72
N CYS A 254 8.70 15.12 25.73
CA CYS A 254 9.39 13.99 25.10
C CYS A 254 9.45 14.12 23.57
N SER A 255 8.41 14.66 22.92
CA SER A 255 8.40 14.93 21.48
C SER A 255 9.46 15.98 21.10
N VAL A 256 9.51 17.09 21.82
CA VAL A 256 10.52 18.14 21.64
C VAL A 256 11.93 17.61 21.88
N TYR A 257 12.12 16.83 22.96
CA TYR A 257 13.41 16.21 23.28
C TYR A 257 13.87 15.26 22.18
N PHE A 258 13.00 14.35 21.72
CA PHE A 258 13.26 13.45 20.60
C PHE A 258 13.74 14.22 19.37
N ASN A 259 13.00 15.25 18.96
CA ASN A 259 13.31 16.05 17.77
C ASN A 259 14.67 16.75 17.89
N LYS A 260 15.00 17.28 19.06
CA LYS A 260 16.31 17.89 19.35
C LYS A 260 17.44 16.87 19.27
N GLN A 261 17.27 15.68 19.84
CA GLN A 261 18.29 14.63 19.82
C GLN A 261 18.53 14.11 18.40
N LEU A 262 17.45 13.91 17.62
CA LEU A 262 17.55 13.51 16.22
C LEU A 262 18.33 14.55 15.40
N ALA A 263 17.99 15.83 15.55
CA ALA A 263 18.69 16.93 14.88
C ALA A 263 20.17 16.96 15.23
N ALA A 264 20.52 16.87 16.52
CA ALA A 264 21.91 16.87 16.97
C ALA A 264 22.72 15.71 16.37
N LYS A 265 22.16 14.48 16.35
CA LYS A 265 22.87 13.32 15.80
C LYS A 265 22.95 13.33 14.28
N VAL A 266 21.91 13.79 13.58
CA VAL A 266 21.98 13.97 12.12
C VAL A 266 23.07 14.97 11.75
N GLN A 267 23.20 16.08 12.49
CA GLN A 267 24.30 17.03 12.28
C GLN A 267 25.67 16.40 12.51
N HIS A 268 25.80 15.49 13.49
CA HIS A 268 27.03 14.73 13.70
C HIS A 268 27.34 13.81 12.52
N VAL A 269 26.34 13.09 11.99
CA VAL A 269 26.50 12.23 10.79
C VAL A 269 26.90 13.07 9.58
N ILE A 270 26.25 14.21 9.32
CA ILE A 270 26.60 15.11 8.21
C ILE A 270 28.09 15.52 8.29
N LYS A 271 28.55 15.94 9.47
CA LYS A 271 29.96 16.30 9.70
C LYS A 271 30.91 15.11 9.50
N LYS A 272 30.54 13.93 10.01
CA LYS A 272 31.34 12.70 9.87
C LYS A 272 31.59 12.30 8.42
N TYR A 273 30.62 12.52 7.54
CA TYR A 273 30.70 12.18 6.12
C TYR A 273 31.05 13.39 5.21
N GLN A 274 31.33 14.56 5.79
CA GLN A 274 31.72 15.75 5.04
C GLN A 274 33.12 15.58 4.42
N GLY A 275 33.29 16.01 3.16
CA GLY A 275 34.58 15.98 2.47
C GLY A 275 34.96 14.63 1.84
N LEU A 276 34.09 13.62 1.91
CA LEU A 276 34.26 12.36 1.18
C LEU A 276 33.92 12.54 -0.31
N ASN A 277 34.58 11.77 -1.18
CA ASN A 277 34.37 11.79 -2.64
C ASN A 277 32.96 11.37 -3.09
N SER A 278 32.09 10.95 -2.19
CA SER A 278 30.70 10.59 -2.46
C SER A 278 29.78 11.45 -1.60
N PRO A 279 29.09 12.46 -2.17
CA PRO A 279 28.27 13.38 -1.39
C PRO A 279 27.11 12.65 -0.71
N LEU A 280 26.88 12.96 0.57
CA LEU A 280 25.75 12.49 1.36
C LEU A 280 24.70 13.60 1.42
N ASN A 281 23.52 13.33 0.86
CA ASN A 281 22.35 14.20 0.94
C ASN A 281 21.47 13.72 2.08
N LEU A 282 21.64 14.30 3.26
CA LEU A 282 20.93 13.91 4.48
C LEU A 282 20.22 15.14 5.05
N SER A 283 18.91 15.03 5.25
CA SER A 283 18.09 16.09 5.81
C SER A 283 17.04 15.55 6.78
N ILE A 284 16.54 16.43 7.65
CA ILE A 284 15.37 16.16 8.48
C ILE A 284 14.19 16.93 7.87
N PHE A 285 13.09 16.22 7.63
CA PHE A 285 11.81 16.87 7.43
C PHE A 285 11.19 17.13 8.80
N ASP A 286 11.05 18.40 9.15
CA ASP A 286 10.38 18.82 10.37
C ASP A 286 8.87 18.69 10.17
N VAL A 287 8.33 17.50 10.45
CA VAL A 287 6.88 17.24 10.39
C VAL A 287 6.14 17.89 11.56
N SER A 288 6.85 18.23 12.65
CA SER A 288 6.25 18.84 13.83
C SER A 288 5.61 20.20 13.53
N THR A 289 6.32 21.04 12.76
CA THR A 289 5.83 22.37 12.35
C THR A 289 4.55 22.32 11.50
N PRO A 290 4.48 21.64 10.34
CA PRO A 290 3.25 21.58 9.55
C PRO A 290 2.11 20.88 10.28
N PHE A 291 2.40 19.91 11.16
CA PHE A 291 1.36 19.29 11.98
C PHE A 291 0.76 20.27 12.98
N GLN A 292 1.60 21.07 13.64
CA GLN A 292 1.16 22.13 14.54
C GLN A 292 0.40 23.23 13.80
N GLU A 293 0.87 23.65 12.62
CA GLU A 293 0.15 24.61 11.75
C GLU A 293 -1.25 24.11 11.42
N MET A 294 -1.40 22.85 10.99
CA MET A 294 -2.71 22.25 10.71
C MET A 294 -3.62 22.20 11.93
N TYR A 295 -3.05 21.97 13.11
CA TYR A 295 -3.83 21.91 14.35
C TYR A 295 -4.29 23.31 14.81
N GLU A 296 -3.39 24.30 14.80
CA GLU A 296 -3.66 25.66 15.25
C GLU A 296 -4.54 26.45 14.27
N HIS A 297 -4.33 26.25 12.96
CA HIS A 297 -5.05 26.88 11.86
C HIS A 297 -6.05 25.93 11.17
N SER A 298 -6.60 24.99 11.94
CA SER A 298 -7.50 23.92 11.47
C SER A 298 -8.46 24.26 10.33
N GLU A 299 -9.21 25.36 10.45
CA GLU A 299 -10.22 25.76 9.46
C GLU A 299 -9.60 26.12 8.09
N GLU A 300 -8.38 26.66 8.05
CA GLU A 300 -7.65 26.94 6.80
C GLU A 300 -7.27 25.67 6.04
N TYR A 301 -7.16 24.55 6.77
CA TYR A 301 -6.82 23.23 6.24
C TYR A 301 -8.05 22.33 6.04
N GLY A 302 -9.25 22.85 6.28
CA GLY A 302 -10.52 22.11 6.13
C GLY A 302 -10.89 21.25 7.34
N PHE A 303 -10.23 21.43 8.48
CA PHE A 303 -10.56 20.75 9.73
C PHE A 303 -11.52 21.57 10.60
N ASP A 304 -12.46 20.89 11.25
CA ASP A 304 -13.38 21.51 12.19
C ASP A 304 -12.70 21.61 13.56
N LYS A 305 -12.60 22.84 14.07
CA LYS A 305 -11.98 23.13 15.36
C LYS A 305 -12.61 22.36 16.53
N SER A 306 -13.91 22.05 16.46
CA SER A 306 -14.61 21.29 17.50
C SER A 306 -14.26 19.80 17.50
N LYS A 307 -13.71 19.29 16.38
CA LYS A 307 -13.35 17.87 16.19
C LYS A 307 -11.87 17.57 16.39
N LEU A 308 -11.01 18.59 16.54
CA LEU A 308 -9.54 18.43 16.62
C LEU A 308 -9.04 17.47 17.71
N LYS A 309 -9.80 17.32 18.79
CA LYS A 309 -9.42 16.48 19.94
C LYS A 309 -10.17 15.15 19.99
N LEU A 310 -10.99 14.87 18.98
CA LEU A 310 -11.88 13.74 18.95
C LEU A 310 -11.39 12.74 17.89
N PRO A 311 -11.29 11.45 18.23
CA PRO A 311 -11.07 10.42 17.24
C PRO A 311 -12.35 10.22 16.42
N TYR A 312 -12.24 10.16 15.09
CA TYR A 312 -13.40 9.95 14.23
C TYR A 312 -14.09 8.60 14.49
N VAL A 313 -13.33 7.52 14.73
CA VAL A 313 -13.90 6.18 14.97
C VAL A 313 -14.84 6.09 16.18
N ASP A 314 -14.70 6.99 17.16
CA ASP A 314 -15.59 7.01 18.34
C ASP A 314 -16.84 7.90 18.14
N SER A 315 -16.93 8.60 17.00
CA SER A 315 -18.00 9.58 16.73
C SER A 315 -19.32 8.93 16.33
N GLU A 316 -20.43 9.67 16.50
CA GLU A 316 -21.74 9.24 15.98
C GLU A 316 -21.77 9.29 14.44
N GLU A 317 -21.02 10.21 13.85
CA GLU A 317 -20.81 10.33 12.41
C GLU A 317 -20.21 9.06 11.82
N PHE A 318 -19.23 8.45 12.50
CA PHE A 318 -18.68 7.16 12.11
C PHE A 318 -19.72 6.04 12.18
N LYS A 319 -20.47 5.93 13.28
CA LYS A 319 -21.55 4.94 13.42
C LYS A 319 -22.63 5.07 12.33
N GLN A 320 -22.89 6.30 11.88
CA GLN A 320 -23.81 6.57 10.77
C GLN A 320 -23.17 6.23 9.42
N SER A 321 -21.90 6.57 9.22
CA SER A 321 -21.18 6.29 7.97
C SER A 321 -21.06 4.79 7.70
N GLN A 322 -20.87 3.99 8.76
CA GLN A 322 -20.88 2.52 8.70
C GLN A 322 -22.23 1.93 8.26
N LYS A 323 -23.33 2.67 8.38
CA LYS A 323 -24.68 2.25 7.92
C LYS A 323 -24.99 2.74 6.51
N ASN A 324 -24.15 3.58 5.92
CA ASN A 324 -24.40 4.15 4.61
C ASN A 324 -24.11 3.11 3.50
N PRO A 325 -25.11 2.74 2.66
CA PRO A 325 -24.93 1.71 1.64
C PRO A 325 -23.89 2.05 0.56
N VAL A 326 -23.69 3.34 0.25
CA VAL A 326 -22.66 3.79 -0.70
C VAL A 326 -21.28 3.59 -0.11
N ASN A 327 -21.09 4.00 1.15
CA ASN A 327 -19.81 3.86 1.83
C ASN A 327 -19.41 2.38 2.00
N GLN A 328 -20.36 1.52 2.37
CA GLN A 328 -20.16 0.08 2.46
C GLN A 328 -19.78 -0.52 1.10
N LYS A 329 -20.50 -0.17 0.04
CA LYS A 329 -20.26 -0.69 -1.31
C LYS A 329 -18.89 -0.28 -1.86
N GLU A 330 -18.50 0.97 -1.64
CA GLU A 330 -17.23 1.52 -2.15
C GLU A 330 -16.05 1.29 -1.17
N ASN A 331 -16.32 0.71 0.00
CA ASN A 331 -15.37 0.48 1.09
C ASN A 331 -14.59 1.76 1.46
N ILE A 332 -15.34 2.82 1.75
CA ILE A 332 -14.82 4.15 2.13
C ILE A 332 -15.39 4.61 3.47
N SER A 333 -14.65 5.46 4.18
CA SER A 333 -15.07 6.04 5.46
C SER A 333 -14.77 7.55 5.49
N PRO A 334 -15.60 8.41 4.89
CA PRO A 334 -15.37 9.86 4.86
C PRO A 334 -15.35 10.44 6.28
N ALA A 335 -14.25 11.09 6.67
CA ALA A 335 -14.03 11.61 8.02
C ALA A 335 -14.05 13.15 8.03
N ASP A 336 -15.11 13.72 7.46
CA ASP A 336 -15.19 15.16 7.13
C ASP A 336 -14.93 16.06 8.36
N GLY A 337 -13.89 16.89 8.23
CA GLY A 337 -13.47 17.85 9.25
C GLY A 337 -12.67 17.24 10.41
N TYR A 338 -12.40 15.94 10.43
CA TYR A 338 -11.57 15.31 11.46
C TYR A 338 -10.09 15.32 11.07
N MET A 339 -9.22 15.68 12.02
CA MET A 339 -7.76 15.57 11.87
C MET A 339 -7.25 14.18 12.29
N PHE A 340 -7.97 13.51 13.19
CA PHE A 340 -7.59 12.21 13.74
C PHE A 340 -8.61 11.13 13.38
N TRP A 341 -8.11 10.03 12.84
CA TRP A 341 -8.88 8.82 12.54
C TRP A 341 -9.24 8.10 13.84
N ASP A 342 -8.23 7.74 14.62
CA ASP A 342 -8.35 7.14 15.94
C ASP A 342 -7.64 8.01 16.99
N ASP A 343 -7.35 7.44 18.16
CA ASP A 343 -6.79 8.21 19.27
C ASP A 343 -5.36 8.74 19.03
N ILE A 344 -4.66 8.27 17.99
CA ILE A 344 -3.30 8.70 17.65
C ILE A 344 -3.03 8.89 16.15
N HIS A 345 -3.76 8.20 15.27
CA HIS A 345 -3.48 8.20 13.84
C HIS A 345 -4.24 9.31 13.11
N PRO A 346 -3.60 10.01 12.16
CA PRO A 346 -4.26 11.04 11.37
C PRO A 346 -5.29 10.51 10.38
N THR A 347 -6.25 11.34 10.00
CA THR A 347 -7.12 11.07 8.84
C THR A 347 -6.35 11.17 7.52
N MET A 348 -6.96 10.64 6.46
CA MET A 348 -6.48 10.73 5.08
C MET A 348 -6.28 12.18 4.64
N ASP A 349 -7.11 13.12 5.13
CA ASP A 349 -7.00 14.54 4.83
C ASP A 349 -5.73 15.14 5.45
N THR A 350 -5.44 14.79 6.71
CA THR A 350 -4.17 15.16 7.35
C THR A 350 -2.98 14.52 6.64
N HIS A 351 -3.07 13.24 6.28
CA HIS A 351 -2.04 12.57 5.46
C HIS A 351 -1.81 13.25 4.09
N THR A 352 -2.87 13.75 3.47
CA THR A 352 -2.80 14.48 2.19
C THR A 352 -2.02 15.78 2.36
N TRP A 353 -2.34 16.57 3.39
CA TRP A 353 -1.61 17.79 3.70
C TRP A 353 -0.14 17.53 4.06
N LEU A 354 0.16 16.46 4.81
CA LEU A 354 1.53 16.04 5.10
C LEU A 354 2.31 15.72 3.81
N ALA A 355 1.68 15.05 2.84
CA ALA A 355 2.30 14.78 1.55
C ALA A 355 2.55 16.06 0.74
N VAL A 356 1.63 17.04 0.78
CA VAL A 356 1.80 18.36 0.16
C VAL A 356 3.00 19.08 0.77
N LYS A 357 3.04 19.22 2.10
CA LYS A 357 4.12 19.91 2.82
C LYS A 357 5.48 19.24 2.59
N PHE A 358 5.52 17.90 2.55
CA PHE A 358 6.74 17.17 2.19
C PHE A 358 7.18 17.46 0.76
N LYS A 359 6.26 17.43 -0.21
CA LYS A 359 6.57 17.75 -1.61
C LYS A 359 7.10 19.18 -1.74
N GLU A 360 6.49 20.15 -1.08
CA GLU A 360 6.91 21.55 -1.05
C GLU A 360 8.30 21.75 -0.42
N ALA A 361 8.65 20.98 0.60
CA ALA A 361 9.98 21.05 1.20
C ALA A 361 11.09 20.55 0.25
N TYR A 362 10.79 19.55 -0.58
CA TYR A 362 11.82 18.82 -1.33
C TYR A 362 11.78 18.98 -2.86
N HIS A 363 10.77 19.62 -3.44
CA HIS A 363 10.64 19.74 -4.92
C HIS A 363 11.79 20.51 -5.59
N LYS A 364 12.53 21.35 -4.85
CA LYS A 364 13.71 22.07 -5.35
C LYS A 364 15.00 21.28 -5.15
N MET A 365 15.04 20.40 -4.15
CA MET A 365 16.23 19.63 -3.79
C MET A 365 16.39 18.40 -4.69
N PHE A 366 15.29 17.67 -4.94
CA PHE A 366 15.31 16.45 -5.73
C PHE A 366 14.69 16.66 -7.11
N THR A 367 15.35 16.13 -8.12
CA THR A 367 14.78 15.93 -9.45
C THR A 367 14.41 14.47 -9.61
N PHE A 368 13.13 14.16 -9.46
CA PHE A 368 12.63 12.81 -9.68
C PHE A 368 12.67 12.48 -11.17
N ILE A 369 13.21 11.31 -11.49
CA ILE A 369 13.27 10.79 -12.85
C ILE A 369 12.59 9.42 -12.89
N HIS A 370 11.98 9.08 -14.01
CA HIS A 370 11.43 7.74 -14.16
C HIS A 370 12.59 6.70 -14.14
N PRO A 371 12.36 5.52 -13.58
CA PRO A 371 13.35 4.47 -13.64
C PRO A 371 13.49 3.96 -15.08
N THR A 372 14.72 3.80 -15.57
CA THR A 372 15.00 3.23 -16.89
C THR A 372 14.76 1.72 -16.88
N SER A 373 13.98 1.22 -17.84
CA SER A 373 13.73 -0.22 -18.02
C SER A 373 15.00 -0.95 -18.46
N VAL A 374 15.80 -1.42 -17.50
CA VAL A 374 16.85 -2.39 -17.77
C VAL A 374 16.19 -3.77 -17.86
N ARG A 375 16.58 -4.60 -18.83
CA ARG A 375 16.12 -6.00 -19.04
C ARG A 375 16.13 -6.87 -17.76
N ARG A 376 16.88 -6.45 -16.73
CA ARG A 376 16.99 -7.07 -15.39
C ARG A 376 15.79 -6.81 -14.47
N CYS A 377 15.09 -5.68 -14.65
CA CYS A 377 13.96 -5.24 -13.81
C CYS A 377 12.67 -6.05 -14.08
N CYS A 378 12.61 -6.85 -15.15
CA CYS A 378 11.48 -7.73 -15.43
C CYS A 378 11.19 -8.70 -14.27
N LYS A 379 12.21 -9.24 -13.59
CA LYS A 379 12.01 -10.17 -12.46
C LYS A 379 11.52 -9.47 -11.18
N GLU A 380 11.96 -8.23 -10.94
CA GLU A 380 11.47 -7.39 -9.84
C GLU A 380 10.02 -6.96 -10.04
N ALA A 381 9.66 -6.65 -11.29
CA ALA A 381 8.32 -6.34 -11.75
C ALA A 381 7.39 -7.56 -11.61
N GLU A 382 7.84 -8.72 -12.07
CA GLU A 382 7.11 -10.00 -11.96
C GLU A 382 6.85 -10.39 -10.49
N ASP A 383 7.84 -10.24 -9.61
CA ASP A 383 7.67 -10.52 -8.17
C ASP A 383 6.76 -9.48 -7.48
N ALA A 384 6.74 -8.22 -7.93
CA ALA A 384 5.95 -7.13 -7.32
C ALA A 384 4.52 -7.00 -7.90
N ILE A 385 4.30 -7.39 -9.15
CA ILE A 385 2.97 -7.61 -9.75
C ILE A 385 2.31 -8.84 -9.10
N GLY A 386 3.06 -9.60 -8.31
CA GLY A 386 2.68 -10.91 -7.86
C GLY A 386 2.79 -11.87 -9.03
N LYS A 387 3.43 -13.01 -8.80
CA LYS A 387 2.88 -14.23 -9.37
C LYS A 387 1.40 -14.21 -8.96
N SER A 388 0.48 -14.21 -9.92
CA SER A 388 -0.75 -14.98 -9.72
C SER A 388 -0.25 -16.32 -9.22
N SER A 389 -0.51 -16.61 -7.95
CA SER A 389 -0.12 -17.88 -7.37
C SER A 389 -0.77 -18.95 -8.24
N SER A 390 0.05 -19.74 -8.91
CA SER A 390 -0.23 -21.17 -8.92
C SER A 390 -0.09 -21.54 -7.44
N THR A 391 -1.16 -21.62 -6.66
CA THR A 391 -2.38 -22.38 -6.91
C THR A 391 -3.61 -21.78 -6.18
N PRO A 392 -4.68 -21.35 -6.89
CA PRO A 392 -5.98 -20.99 -6.27
C PRO A 392 -6.83 -22.19 -5.82
N TYR A 393 -6.24 -23.39 -5.73
CA TYR A 393 -6.99 -24.64 -5.77
C TYR A 393 -6.64 -25.63 -4.64
N ALA A 394 -5.81 -25.23 -3.66
CA ALA A 394 -5.36 -26.14 -2.61
C ALA A 394 -6.51 -26.66 -1.71
N HIS A 395 -7.67 -25.99 -1.72
CA HIS A 395 -8.84 -26.33 -0.90
C HIS A 395 -10.05 -26.79 -1.72
N LEU A 396 -9.95 -26.83 -3.05
CA LEU A 396 -11.03 -27.32 -3.91
C LEU A 396 -10.84 -28.81 -4.24
N PRO A 397 -11.92 -29.59 -4.33
CA PRO A 397 -11.89 -30.96 -4.81
C PRO A 397 -11.18 -31.07 -6.18
N GLU A 398 -10.34 -32.10 -6.35
CA GLU A 398 -9.44 -32.22 -7.51
C GLU A 398 -10.20 -32.27 -8.86
N ASP A 399 -11.39 -32.84 -8.86
CA ASP A 399 -12.32 -32.89 -9.98
C ASP A 399 -12.85 -31.50 -10.37
N VAL A 400 -13.22 -30.65 -9.41
CA VAL A 400 -13.59 -29.24 -9.62
C VAL A 400 -12.43 -28.47 -10.26
N VAL A 401 -11.23 -28.65 -9.72
CA VAL A 401 -10.01 -27.98 -10.21
C VAL A 401 -9.68 -28.37 -11.64
N LYS A 402 -9.84 -29.66 -11.97
CA LYS A 402 -9.60 -30.19 -13.32
C LYS A 402 -10.54 -29.57 -14.36
N ILE A 403 -11.80 -29.36 -13.99
CA ILE A 403 -12.80 -28.73 -14.86
C ILE A 403 -12.47 -27.24 -15.08
N ILE A 404 -12.13 -26.50 -14.02
CA ILE A 404 -11.78 -25.08 -14.13
C ILE A 404 -10.55 -24.87 -15.01
N ARG A 405 -9.52 -25.72 -14.87
CA ARG A 405 -8.33 -25.67 -15.74
C ARG A 405 -8.67 -25.93 -17.21
N SER A 406 -9.60 -26.86 -17.48
CA SER A 406 -10.04 -27.17 -18.83
C SER A 406 -10.82 -25.99 -19.44
N LEU A 407 -11.71 -25.37 -18.66
CA LEU A 407 -12.46 -24.18 -19.06
C LEU A 407 -11.53 -23.00 -19.36
N HIS A 408 -10.48 -22.80 -18.55
CA HIS A 408 -9.50 -21.75 -18.75
C HIS A 408 -8.66 -21.95 -20.01
N ALA A 409 -8.21 -23.18 -20.29
CA ALA A 409 -7.51 -23.49 -21.53
C ALA A 409 -8.37 -23.15 -22.76
N ASP A 410 -9.65 -23.49 -22.72
CA ASP A 410 -10.57 -23.21 -23.83
C ASP A 410 -10.87 -21.71 -23.99
N ALA A 411 -11.10 -20.99 -22.89
CA ALA A 411 -11.28 -19.54 -22.90
C ALA A 411 -10.07 -18.80 -23.51
N MET A 412 -8.86 -19.27 -23.21
CA MET A 412 -7.63 -18.74 -23.79
C MET A 412 -7.50 -19.01 -25.29
N ASN A 413 -7.95 -20.19 -25.75
CA ASN A 413 -7.97 -20.51 -27.18
C ASN A 413 -9.01 -19.66 -27.94
N LEU A 414 -10.21 -19.50 -27.38
CA LEU A 414 -11.26 -18.66 -27.95
C LEU A 414 -10.85 -17.19 -28.05
N GLY A 415 -10.17 -16.66 -27.03
CA GLY A 415 -9.65 -15.29 -27.04
C GLY A 415 -8.57 -15.01 -28.09
N LYS A 416 -7.93 -16.04 -28.65
CA LYS A 416 -6.94 -15.90 -29.73
C LYS A 416 -7.54 -16.02 -31.14
N SER A 417 -8.83 -16.32 -31.25
CA SER A 417 -9.54 -16.45 -32.53
C SER A 417 -9.58 -15.11 -33.29
N LEU A 418 -9.54 -15.14 -34.62
CA LEU A 418 -9.76 -13.93 -35.45
C LEU A 418 -11.25 -13.51 -35.49
N CYS A 419 -12.15 -14.48 -35.30
CA CYS A 419 -13.60 -14.23 -35.27
C CYS A 419 -14.01 -13.43 -34.02
N ALA A 420 -14.72 -12.32 -34.23
CA ALA A 420 -15.13 -11.40 -33.16
C ALA A 420 -16.03 -12.05 -32.11
N SER A 421 -17.05 -12.82 -32.53
CA SER A 421 -17.96 -13.52 -31.59
C SER A 421 -17.25 -14.59 -30.76
N ARG A 422 -16.25 -15.28 -31.35
CA ARG A 422 -15.42 -16.24 -30.61
C ARG A 422 -14.50 -15.54 -29.60
N ARG A 423 -13.98 -14.36 -29.93
CA ARG A 423 -13.20 -13.55 -28.98
C ARG A 423 -14.06 -13.05 -27.82
N GLU A 424 -15.24 -12.54 -28.13
CA GLU A 424 -16.22 -12.10 -27.14
C GLU A 424 -16.61 -13.23 -26.17
N LYS A 425 -16.89 -14.43 -26.70
CA LYS A 425 -17.11 -15.63 -25.89
C LYS A 425 -15.90 -15.97 -25.02
N GLY A 426 -14.68 -15.89 -25.58
CA GLY A 426 -13.44 -16.12 -24.84
C GLY A 426 -13.20 -15.12 -23.71
N GLU A 427 -13.48 -13.84 -23.92
CA GLU A 427 -13.36 -12.80 -22.88
C GLU A 427 -14.41 -12.97 -21.77
N LEU A 428 -15.65 -13.31 -22.13
CA LEU A 428 -16.70 -13.59 -21.15
C LEU A 428 -16.37 -14.82 -20.28
N LEU A 429 -15.79 -15.87 -20.86
CA LEU A 429 -15.32 -17.05 -20.11
C LEU A 429 -14.13 -16.74 -19.20
N LYS A 430 -13.18 -15.90 -19.65
CA LYS A 430 -12.08 -15.42 -18.80
C LYS A 430 -12.62 -14.64 -17.59
N GLN A 431 -13.62 -13.79 -17.82
CA GLN A 431 -14.27 -13.04 -16.74
C GLN A 431 -15.04 -13.97 -15.78
N PHE A 432 -15.72 -14.99 -16.30
CA PHE A 432 -16.37 -16.01 -15.48
C PHE A 432 -15.36 -16.76 -14.59
N ILE A 433 -14.23 -17.20 -15.15
CA ILE A 433 -13.17 -17.89 -14.40
C ILE A 433 -12.56 -16.98 -13.35
N PHE A 434 -12.26 -15.73 -13.71
CA PHE A 434 -11.72 -14.74 -12.77
C PHE A 434 -12.65 -14.54 -11.57
N ASN A 435 -13.96 -14.37 -11.82
CA ASN A 435 -14.94 -14.19 -10.75
C ASN A 435 -15.11 -15.45 -9.89
N LEU A 436 -14.91 -16.64 -10.47
CA LEU A 436 -14.91 -17.91 -9.76
C LEU A 436 -13.66 -18.04 -8.86
N GLU A 437 -12.51 -17.58 -9.33
CA GLU A 437 -11.27 -17.49 -8.56
C GLU A 437 -11.40 -16.48 -7.40
N CYS A 438 -12.21 -15.43 -7.55
CA CYS A 438 -12.51 -14.46 -6.49
C CYS A 438 -13.33 -15.05 -5.32
N GLN A 439 -13.99 -16.21 -5.49
CA GLN A 439 -14.74 -16.87 -4.41
C GLN A 439 -13.85 -17.65 -3.43
N SER A 440 -12.51 -17.52 -3.57
CA SER A 440 -11.51 -18.01 -2.60
C SER A 440 -11.64 -19.49 -2.18
N GLY A 441 -12.20 -20.33 -3.06
CA GLY A 441 -12.37 -21.77 -2.81
C GLY A 441 -13.60 -22.15 -1.98
N ASN A 442 -14.51 -21.22 -1.66
CA ASN A 442 -15.77 -21.53 -0.98
C ASN A 442 -16.76 -22.18 -1.95
N LEU A 443 -17.02 -23.49 -1.80
CA LEU A 443 -17.92 -24.23 -2.70
C LEU A 443 -19.36 -23.69 -2.72
N GLN A 444 -19.86 -23.09 -1.63
CA GLN A 444 -21.23 -22.57 -1.55
C GLN A 444 -21.36 -21.27 -2.34
N GLU A 445 -20.37 -20.39 -2.24
CA GLU A 445 -20.28 -19.16 -3.02
C GLU A 445 -20.04 -19.45 -4.50
N ILE A 446 -19.21 -20.46 -4.80
CA ILE A 446 -19.00 -20.94 -6.18
C ILE A 446 -20.30 -21.48 -6.77
N ASP A 447 -21.07 -22.29 -6.04
CA ASP A 447 -22.38 -22.78 -6.49
C ASP A 447 -23.38 -21.65 -6.74
N ALA A 448 -23.48 -20.68 -5.81
CA ALA A 448 -24.35 -19.52 -5.94
C ALA A 448 -23.95 -18.65 -7.15
N PHE A 449 -22.65 -18.45 -7.37
CA PHE A 449 -22.12 -17.71 -8.52
C PHE A 449 -22.43 -18.42 -9.84
N ILE A 450 -22.20 -19.74 -9.93
CA ILE A 450 -22.50 -20.51 -11.14
C ILE A 450 -24.00 -20.45 -11.46
N LYS A 451 -24.87 -20.58 -10.46
CA LYS A 451 -26.33 -20.44 -10.63
C LYS A 451 -26.73 -19.05 -11.12
N THR A 452 -26.17 -18.01 -10.51
CA THR A 452 -26.43 -16.62 -10.92
C THR A 452 -25.98 -16.37 -12.36
N PHE A 453 -24.79 -16.84 -12.73
CA PHE A 453 -24.26 -16.69 -14.08
C PHE A 453 -25.08 -17.45 -15.13
N THR A 454 -25.52 -18.68 -14.81
CA THR A 454 -26.31 -19.51 -15.73
C THR A 454 -27.75 -19.05 -15.91
N GLN A 455 -28.26 -18.19 -15.01
CA GLN A 455 -29.57 -17.55 -15.12
C GLN A 455 -29.55 -16.24 -15.93
N ASP A 456 -28.37 -15.67 -16.19
CA ASP A 456 -28.22 -14.45 -16.99
C ASP A 456 -28.42 -14.76 -18.48
N VAL A 457 -29.61 -14.41 -19.01
CA VAL A 457 -30.05 -14.76 -20.36
C VAL A 457 -29.14 -14.17 -21.44
N GLU A 458 -28.65 -12.93 -21.25
CA GLU A 458 -27.80 -12.25 -22.23
C GLU A 458 -26.39 -12.86 -22.25
N LYS A 459 -25.81 -13.15 -21.08
CA LYS A 459 -24.52 -13.85 -21.02
C LYS A 459 -24.62 -15.27 -21.57
N MET A 460 -25.68 -15.99 -21.24
CA MET A 460 -25.88 -17.35 -21.73
C MET A 460 -26.18 -17.42 -23.22
N LYS A 461 -26.68 -16.35 -23.84
CA LYS A 461 -26.82 -16.25 -25.31
C LYS A 461 -25.47 -16.15 -26.03
N ILE A 462 -24.48 -15.52 -25.39
CA ILE A 462 -23.09 -15.44 -25.88
C ILE A 462 -22.35 -16.77 -25.67
N ILE A 463 -22.63 -17.44 -24.54
CA ILE A 463 -22.01 -18.72 -24.20
C ILE A 463 -22.61 -19.88 -24.99
N LYS A 464 -23.94 -20.00 -25.15
CA LYS A 464 -24.55 -21.14 -25.84
C LYS A 464 -24.26 -21.13 -27.34
N HIS A 465 -23.98 -22.29 -27.92
CA HIS A 465 -23.94 -22.48 -29.37
C HIS A 465 -25.30 -22.92 -29.92
N ASN A 466 -25.74 -22.27 -31.01
CA ASN A 466 -27.02 -22.57 -31.64
C ASN A 466 -26.98 -23.75 -32.64
N ASN A 467 -25.80 -24.29 -32.97
CA ASN A 467 -25.66 -25.43 -33.88
C ASN A 467 -24.55 -26.38 -33.43
N SER A 468 -24.81 -27.69 -33.50
CA SER A 468 -23.81 -28.72 -33.21
C SER A 468 -22.78 -28.81 -34.35
N LEU A 469 -21.50 -28.55 -34.07
CA LEU A 469 -20.38 -28.81 -34.96
C LEU A 469 -19.68 -30.12 -34.57
N PHE A 470 -19.83 -31.13 -35.42
CA PHE A 470 -19.04 -32.36 -35.34
C PHE A 470 -17.65 -32.07 -35.92
N ASP A 471 -16.59 -32.28 -35.15
CA ASP A 471 -15.22 -32.19 -35.67
C ASP A 471 -14.94 -33.43 -36.52
N PHE A 472 -15.06 -33.25 -37.84
CA PHE A 472 -14.91 -34.32 -38.83
C PHE A 472 -13.48 -34.89 -38.89
N PHE A 473 -12.46 -34.13 -38.46
CA PHE A 473 -11.06 -34.58 -38.52
C PHE A 473 -10.63 -35.28 -37.23
N GLY A 474 -11.29 -35.00 -36.11
CA GLY A 474 -11.07 -35.66 -34.82
C GLY A 474 -12.02 -36.82 -34.51
N CYS A 475 -13.07 -37.04 -35.31
CA CYS A 475 -14.15 -38.00 -35.05
C CYS A 475 -14.73 -37.92 -33.62
N LYS A 476 -14.88 -36.70 -33.09
CA LYS A 476 -15.42 -36.47 -31.74
C LYS A 476 -16.46 -35.36 -31.76
N LYS A 477 -17.49 -35.50 -30.92
CA LYS A 477 -18.34 -34.37 -30.53
C LYS A 477 -17.47 -33.38 -29.76
N THR A 478 -17.45 -32.13 -30.21
CA THR A 478 -16.77 -31.05 -29.50
C THR A 478 -17.48 -30.81 -28.16
N THR A 479 -16.72 -30.79 -27.07
CA THR A 479 -17.23 -30.41 -25.75
C THR A 479 -17.42 -28.89 -25.76
N TYR A 480 -18.64 -28.42 -25.55
CA TYR A 480 -18.90 -26.99 -25.62
C TYR A 480 -18.58 -26.29 -24.28
N PRO A 481 -18.24 -25.00 -24.29
CA PRO A 481 -18.01 -24.22 -23.07
C PRO A 481 -19.18 -24.27 -22.07
N GLU A 482 -20.41 -24.32 -22.57
CA GLU A 482 -21.62 -24.53 -21.77
C GLU A 482 -21.64 -25.90 -21.07
N ASP A 483 -21.05 -26.93 -21.67
CA ASP A 483 -20.95 -28.27 -21.06
C ASP A 483 -19.94 -28.25 -19.90
N TYR A 484 -18.85 -27.49 -20.03
CA TYR A 484 -17.89 -27.32 -18.94
C TYR A 484 -18.47 -26.52 -17.77
N ILE A 485 -19.25 -25.47 -18.02
CA ILE A 485 -19.93 -24.69 -16.96
C ILE A 485 -21.01 -25.54 -16.28
N SER A 486 -21.81 -26.28 -17.06
CA SER A 486 -22.83 -27.17 -16.52
C SER A 486 -22.20 -28.31 -15.70
N LYS A 487 -21.12 -28.90 -16.20
CA LYS A 487 -20.38 -29.95 -15.50
C LYS A 487 -19.71 -29.42 -14.23
N LEU A 488 -19.18 -28.20 -14.26
CA LEU A 488 -18.64 -27.54 -13.08
C LEU A 488 -19.72 -27.34 -12.01
N GLY A 489 -20.90 -26.82 -12.39
CA GLY A 489 -22.03 -26.66 -11.47
C GLY A 489 -22.48 -27.99 -10.86
N GLN A 490 -22.58 -29.05 -11.67
CA GLN A 490 -22.93 -30.39 -11.18
C GLN A 490 -21.92 -30.90 -10.15
N VAL A 491 -20.63 -30.86 -10.47
CA VAL A 491 -19.57 -31.41 -9.61
C VAL A 491 -19.41 -30.60 -8.31
N VAL A 492 -19.60 -29.28 -8.37
CA VAL A 492 -19.64 -28.43 -7.16
C VAL A 492 -20.83 -28.80 -6.28
N ALA A 493 -22.02 -29.01 -6.84
CA ALA A 493 -23.21 -29.41 -6.10
C ALA A 493 -23.09 -30.82 -5.48
N GLU A 494 -22.49 -31.78 -6.19
CA GLU A 494 -22.19 -33.12 -5.69
C GLU A 494 -21.21 -33.08 -4.50
N ASN A 495 -20.15 -32.26 -4.58
CA ASN A 495 -19.21 -32.06 -3.48
C ASN A 495 -19.85 -31.35 -2.27
N LEU A 496 -20.74 -30.38 -2.49
CA LEU A 496 -21.52 -29.75 -1.42
C LEU A 496 -22.47 -30.74 -0.74
N TYR A 497 -23.10 -31.63 -1.51
CA TYR A 497 -23.97 -32.68 -0.97
C TYR A 497 -23.19 -33.70 -0.14
N ALA A 498 -22.02 -34.15 -0.63
CA ALA A 498 -21.13 -35.04 0.10
C ALA A 498 -20.61 -34.41 1.42
N GLN A 499 -20.27 -33.12 1.41
CA GLN A 499 -19.88 -32.38 2.62
C GLN A 499 -21.01 -32.31 3.66
N ARG A 500 -22.27 -32.17 3.22
CA ARG A 500 -23.43 -32.16 4.12
C ARG A 500 -23.73 -33.54 4.72
N GLN A 501 -23.51 -34.62 3.97
CA GLN A 501 -23.69 -36.00 4.44
C GLN A 501 -22.60 -36.45 5.44
N LEU A 502 -21.41 -35.84 5.38
CA LEU A 502 -20.32 -36.09 6.34
C LEU A 502 -20.45 -35.25 7.63
N ALA A 503 -21.29 -34.21 7.60
CA ALA A 503 -21.55 -33.31 8.72
C ALA A 503 -22.87 -33.62 9.47
N SER A 504 -23.65 -34.58 8.97
CA SER A 504 -24.85 -35.18 9.57
C SER A 504 -24.52 -36.54 10.14
#